data_AF-A0A953B7W3-F1
#
_entry.id   AF-A0A953B7W3-F1
#
_cell.length_a   1.000
_cell.length_b   1.000
_cell.length_c   1.000
_cell.angle_alpha   90.00
_cell.angle_beta   90.00
_cell.angle_gamma   90.00
#
_symmetry.space_group_name_H-M   'P 1'
#
loop_
_entity.id
_entity.type
_entity.pdbx_description
1 polymer ?
#
loop_
_entity_poly.entity_id
_entity_poly.type
_entity_poly.pdbx_seq_one_letter_code
_entity_poly.pdbx_strand_id
1 'polypeptide(L)' 'MWISVEPILSLLAQGETVEAILGDYLDLEREDIRACLAYAHAVIAHDALA' A
#
# COMPACT_ATOMS: atom_id res chain seq x y z
N MET A 1 0.67 -9.77 -8.34
CA MET A 1 0.27 -8.78 -9.37
C MET A 1 1.15 -7.55 -9.24
N TRP A 2 1.54 -6.89 -10.33
CA TRP A 2 2.40 -5.69 -10.30
C TRP A 2 1.53 -4.42 -10.21
N ILE A 3 0.83 -4.22 -9.09
CA ILE A 3 0.17 -2.93 -8.83
C ILE A 3 1.25 -1.96 -8.36
N SER A 4 1.21 -0.74 -8.88
CA SER A 4 2.08 0.33 -8.41
C SER A 4 1.71 0.71 -6.96
N VAL A 5 2.72 0.85 -6.10
CA VAL A 5 2.54 1.15 -4.67
C VAL A 5 1.93 2.55 -4.46
N GLU A 6 2.16 3.45 -5.41
CA GLU A 6 1.77 4.87 -5.35
C GLU A 6 0.25 5.10 -5.23
N PRO A 7 -0.64 4.54 -6.08
CA PRO A 7 -2.08 4.73 -5.93
C PRO A 7 -2.63 4.24 -4.59
N ILE A 8 -2.14 3.11 -4.08
CA ILE A 8 -2.57 2.57 -2.78
C ILE A 8 -2.22 3.55 -1.65
N LEU A 9 -0.97 4.04 -1.63
CA LEU A 9 -0.53 5.00 -0.62
C LEU A 9 -1.24 6.34 -0.74
N SER A 10 -1.54 6.79 -1.97
CA SER A 10 -2.27 8.03 -2.22
C SER A 10 -3.72 7.96 -1.71
N LEU A 11 -4.42 6.85 -1.97
CA LEU A 11 -5.79 6.62 -1.46
C LEU A 11 -5.81 6.58 0.07
N LEU A 12 -4.87 5.85 0.69
CA LEU A 12 -4.73 5.81 2.15
C LEU A 12 -4.44 7.20 2.73
N ALA A 13 -3.59 8.00 2.07
CA ALA A 13 -3.27 9.36 2.50
C ALA A 13 -4.46 10.33 2.38
N GLN A 14 -5.36 10.09 1.42
CA GLN A 14 -6.62 10.83 1.28
C GLN A 14 -7.67 10.43 2.34
N GLY A 15 -7.37 9.43 3.17
CA GLY A 15 -8.25 8.94 4.21
C GLY A 15 -9.17 7.81 3.76
N GLU A 16 -8.91 7.21 2.59
CA GLU A 16 -9.71 6.10 2.14
C GLU A 16 -9.46 4.83 2.95
N THR A 17 -10.52 4.06 3.18
CA THR A 17 -10.52 2.83 3.96
C THR A 17 -9.90 1.68 3.19
N VAL A 18 -9.26 0.77 3.93
CA VAL A 18 -8.69 -0.45 3.38
C VAL A 18 -9.77 -1.29 2.69
N GLU A 19 -10.96 -1.36 3.26
CA GLU A 19 -12.09 -2.09 2.71
C GLU A 19 -12.55 -1.55 1.35
N ALA A 20 -12.60 -0.23 1.17
CA ALA A 20 -12.93 0.40 -0.10
C ALA A 20 -11.86 0.09 -1.16
N ILE A 21 -10.58 0.20 -0.80
CA ILE A 21 -9.46 -0.12 -1.69
C ILE A 21 -9.51 -1.61 -2.10
N LEU A 22 -9.76 -2.54 -1.18
CA LEU A 22 -9.91 -3.97 -1.50
C LEU A 22 -11.14 -4.26 -2.38
N GLY A 23 -12.18 -3.43 -2.30
CA GLY A 23 -13.35 -3.50 -3.19
C GLY A 23 -13.05 -3.06 -4.62
N ASP A 24 -12.23 -2.01 -4.77
CA ASP A 24 -11.83 -1.47 -6.07
C ASP A 24 -10.76 -2.33 -6.76
N TYR A 25 -9.93 -3.01 -5.97
CA TYR A 25 -8.88 -3.90 -6.44
C TYR A 25 -9.16 -5.35 -6.02
N LEU A 26 -9.96 -6.08 -6.81
CA LEU A 26 -10.40 -7.46 -6.54
C LEU A 26 -9.25 -8.47 -6.34
N ASP A 27 -8.08 -8.19 -6.92
CA ASP A 27 -6.89 -9.04 -6.84
C ASP A 27 -5.91 -8.59 -5.73
N LEU A 28 -6.28 -7.57 -4.95
CA LEU A 28 -5.47 -7.03 -3.85
C LEU A 28 -5.91 -7.67 -2.53
N GLU A 29 -4.93 -8.13 -1.76
CA GLU A 29 -5.17 -8.63 -0.41
C GLU A 29 -4.80 -7.59 0.64
N ARG A 30 -5.33 -7.76 1.85
CA ARG A 30 -5.00 -6.86 2.97
C ARG A 30 -3.50 -6.89 3.27
N GLU A 31 -2.88 -8.03 3.05
CA GLU A 31 -1.46 -8.31 3.17
C GLU A 31 -0.62 -7.46 2.19
N ASP A 32 -1.10 -7.26 0.96
CA ASP A 32 -0.44 -6.40 -0.02
C ASP A 32 -0.44 -4.94 0.41
N ILE A 33 -1.54 -4.45 0.99
CA ILE A 33 -1.63 -3.09 1.53
C ILE A 33 -0.63 -2.91 2.69
N ARG A 34 -0.50 -3.90 3.57
CA ARG A 34 0.50 -3.87 4.65
C ARG A 34 1.92 -3.85 4.10
N ALA A 35 2.20 -4.61 3.05
CA ALA A 35 3.49 -4.60 2.38
C ALA A 35 3.81 -3.23 1.76
N CYS A 36 2.82 -2.56 1.16
CA CYS A 36 2.95 -1.20 0.64
C CYS A 36 3.33 -0.19 1.73
N LEU A 37 2.66 -0.27 2.90
CA LEU A 37 2.97 0.58 4.05
C LEU A 37 4.36 0.29 4.62
N ALA A 38 4.74 -0.98 4.75
CA ALA A 38 6.08 -1.37 5.19
C ALA A 38 7.16 -0.86 4.23
N TYR A 39 6.92 -0.96 2.92
CA TYR A 39 7.80 -0.41 1.90
C TYR A 39 7.92 1.11 2.02
N ALA A 40 6.81 1.84 2.13
CA ALA A 40 6.81 3.28 2.31
C ALA A 40 7.59 3.71 3.57
N HIS A 41 7.38 3.00 4.68
CA HIS A 41 8.13 3.22 5.91
C HIS A 41 9.63 3.02 5.70
N ALA A 42 10.05 1.90 5.10
CA ALA A 42 11.46 1.60 4.85
C ALA A 42 12.13 2.66 3.96
N VAL A 43 11.44 3.09 2.89
CA VAL A 43 11.93 4.15 1.98
C VAL A 43 12.11 5.48 2.70
N ILE A 44 11.16 5.88 3.56
CA ILE A 44 11.24 7.14 4.32
C ILE A 44 12.28 7.06 5.44
N ALA A 45 12.36 5.92 6.13
CA ALA A 45 13.30 5.70 7.22
C ALA A 45 14.75 5.61 6.73
N HIS A 46 14.99 5.57 5.41
CA HIS A 46 16.27 5.18 4.81
C HIS A 46 16.78 3.83 5.34
N ASP A 47 15.88 3.00 5.88
CA ASP A 47 16.16 1.60 6.14
C ASP A 47 16.19 0.95 4.76
N ALA A 48 17.40 0.80 4.21
CA ALA A 48 17.59 -0.14 3.13
C ALA A 48 17.01 -1.47 3.62
N LEU A 49 15.98 -1.97 2.95
CA LEU A 49 15.46 -3.33 3.14
C LEU A 49 16.63 -4.28 2.90
N ALA A 50 17.38 -4.58 3.96
CA ALA A 50 18.59 -5.38 3.98
C ALA A 50 18.27 -6.81 4.41
#